data_AF-A0A955D689-F1
#
_entry.id   AF-A0A955D689-F1
#
_cell.length_a   1.000
_cell.length_b   1.000
_cell.length_c   1.000
_cell.angle_alpha   90.00
_cell.angle_beta   90.00
_cell.angle_gamma   90.00
#
_symmetry.space_group_name_H-M   'P 1'
#
loop_
_entity.id
_entity.type
_entity.pdbx_description
1 polymer ?
#
loop_
_entity_poly.entity_id
_entity_poly.type
_entity_poly.pdbx_seq_one_letter_code
_entity_poly.pdbx_strand_id
1 'polypeptide(L)'
;MSQQSPRPLQAARSEPDRLAVTLFGVATAVATAILAASAAGDLECGAEGADLAAGDLSGVANYAAVEGLDAVMIGTTFCNLGTVVIPVSITSADHPLATQNLYRLSDGRFEQIGMSWVFNAFAVLGSNACGCGCVPTGSVALFGAGCSYPETAGIMGSSFALSPRSEVNAVTGTNAFPATTGEAGTSVDFRLQFALDDAIPALNPGASYLVEVMVLDPADAAAGNAANNWSYRSVQFSGPATNLNAFLAGSAVPGASAIDAWAAADPEVVVASVAVPDDGTFVVGAKATALPEGGWQYEYAVANLNSDRSAGAFAVPLPIGATLSDVGFHDVAYHSGEPYDGADWSSTREGCVLRWATLPEEENALANALRWGTLYNFRLTSDARPAPGSVRVELFKPGEPAFVELTTVVPGGGAVGACGAVADLDGDGAVNGSDLGVLLGAWGPCPRAATCIADLDGSGGVDGADLGLLLAAWTG
;
A
#
# COMPACT_ATOMS: atom_id res chain seq x y z
N MET A 1 33.11 81.61 1.33
CA MET A 1 33.41 80.79 2.52
C MET A 1 32.08 80.38 3.14
N SER A 2 31.90 79.08 3.32
CA SER A 2 30.64 78.39 3.67
C SER A 2 29.89 79.05 4.85
N GLN A 3 28.61 79.37 4.66
CA GLN A 3 27.72 79.77 5.76
C GLN A 3 26.74 78.65 6.10
N GLN A 4 26.82 78.20 7.36
CA GLN A 4 25.82 77.39 8.05
C GLN A 4 24.55 78.22 8.32
N SER A 5 23.39 77.54 8.36
CA SER A 5 22.31 77.94 9.28
C SER A 5 21.37 76.79 9.63
N PRO A 6 20.73 76.82 10.82
CA PRO A 6 20.09 75.66 11.44
C PRO A 6 18.55 75.69 11.43
N ARG A 7 17.98 74.48 11.66
CA ARG A 7 16.62 74.07 12.09
C ARG A 7 15.67 75.17 12.62
N PRO A 8 14.33 75.09 12.44
CA PRO A 8 13.53 74.11 13.22
C PRO A 8 12.12 73.67 12.72
N LEU A 9 11.58 72.67 13.45
CA LEU A 9 10.18 72.38 13.82
C LEU A 9 9.11 72.19 12.73
N GLN A 10 8.47 71.00 12.73
CA GLN A 10 7.01 70.92 12.62
C GLN A 10 6.47 69.61 13.19
N ALA A 11 5.43 69.75 14.03
CA ALA A 11 4.62 68.68 14.57
C ALA A 11 3.34 68.51 13.74
N ALA A 12 2.94 67.24 13.60
CA ALA A 12 1.60 66.67 13.48
C ALA A 12 0.57 67.29 12.51
N ARG A 13 0.15 66.50 11.52
CA ARG A 13 -1.26 66.34 11.13
C ARG A 13 -1.54 64.89 10.72
N SER A 14 -2.68 64.43 11.19
CA SER A 14 -3.31 63.11 11.15
C SER A 14 -3.89 62.73 9.79
N GLU A 15 -3.80 61.45 9.42
CA GLU A 15 -4.66 60.78 8.43
C GLU A 15 -5.09 59.39 8.95
N PRO A 16 -6.24 58.86 8.49
CA PRO A 16 -7.11 57.98 9.28
C PRO A 16 -6.80 56.49 9.15
N ASP A 17 -7.14 55.78 10.23
CA ASP A 17 -7.12 54.32 10.36
C ASP A 17 -7.79 53.60 9.18
N ARG A 18 -7.01 52.82 8.42
CA ARG A 18 -7.52 51.69 7.65
C ARG A 18 -7.20 50.42 8.43
N LEU A 19 -8.25 49.83 9.00
CA LEU A 19 -8.25 48.54 9.66
C LEU A 19 -7.83 47.47 8.63
N ALA A 20 -6.57 47.04 8.67
CA ALA A 20 -6.13 45.85 7.95
C ALA A 20 -6.57 44.63 8.75
N VAL A 21 -7.64 43.96 8.31
CA VAL A 21 -7.97 42.62 8.78
C VAL A 21 -6.94 41.68 8.16
N THR A 22 -5.89 41.37 8.91
CA THR A 22 -4.93 40.33 8.56
C THR A 22 -5.60 38.98 8.82
N LEU A 23 -6.18 38.38 7.79
CA LEU A 23 -6.53 36.96 7.80
C LEU A 23 -5.22 36.17 7.91
N PHE A 24 -4.89 35.72 9.13
CA PHE A 24 -3.94 34.63 9.32
C PHE A 24 -4.60 33.34 8.83
N GLY A 25 -4.53 33.10 7.52
CA GLY A 25 -4.70 31.76 6.98
C GLY A 25 -3.49 30.93 7.40
N VAL A 26 -3.65 30.12 8.43
CA VAL A 26 -2.68 29.07 8.76
C VAL A 26 -2.86 27.98 7.70
N ALA A 27 -2.15 28.11 6.58
CA ALA A 27 -1.92 26.98 5.70
C ALA A 27 -0.97 26.04 6.44
N THR A 28 -1.53 25.03 7.11
CA THR A 28 -0.75 23.91 7.64
C THR A 28 -0.20 23.17 6.45
N ALA A 29 1.02 23.50 6.03
CA ALA A 29 1.77 22.69 5.09
C ALA A 29 2.05 21.35 5.80
N VAL A 30 1.23 20.34 5.52
CA VAL A 30 1.58 18.95 5.82
C VAL A 30 2.75 18.64 4.91
N ALA A 31 3.97 18.65 5.48
CA ALA A 31 5.14 18.17 4.79
C ALA A 31 4.95 16.66 4.58
N THR A 32 4.48 16.27 3.40
CA THR A 32 4.52 14.88 2.94
C THR A 32 5.98 14.50 2.80
N ALA A 33 6.52 13.82 3.82
CA ALA A 33 7.77 13.11 3.68
C ALA A 33 7.53 12.00 2.66
N ILE A 34 8.03 12.20 1.44
CA ILE A 34 8.12 11.13 0.44
C ILE A 34 9.17 10.16 0.98
N LEU A 35 8.73 9.15 1.70
CA LEU A 35 9.53 7.97 1.95
C LEU A 35 9.60 7.23 0.61
N ALA A 36 10.79 7.21 0.01
CA ALA A 36 11.07 6.26 -1.05
C ALA A 36 10.72 4.85 -0.55
N ALA A 37 10.22 3.99 -1.43
CA ALA A 37 9.98 2.58 -1.13
C ALA A 37 11.15 2.03 -0.30
N SER A 38 10.84 1.33 0.79
CA SER A 38 11.85 0.60 1.55
C SER A 38 12.51 -0.37 0.58
N ALA A 39 13.73 -0.05 0.16
CA ALA A 39 14.60 -1.06 -0.42
C ALA A 39 14.66 -2.22 0.59
N ALA A 40 14.67 -3.47 0.09
CA ALA A 40 14.84 -4.66 0.91
C ALA A 40 15.83 -4.38 2.06
N GLY A 41 15.29 -4.30 3.28
CA GLY A 41 16.05 -3.92 4.44
C GLY A 41 16.76 -5.15 4.98
N ASP A 42 18.08 -5.10 5.08
CA ASP A 42 18.78 -6.04 5.95
C ASP A 42 18.16 -5.89 7.35
N LEU A 43 17.67 -6.99 7.94
CA LEU A 43 17.12 -6.96 9.29
C LEU A 43 18.21 -6.50 10.27
N GLU A 44 18.03 -5.31 10.84
CA GLU A 44 19.00 -4.73 11.78
C GLU A 44 18.72 -5.22 13.20
N CYS A 45 19.74 -5.82 13.82
CA CYS A 45 19.65 -6.25 15.22
C CYS A 45 19.90 -5.08 16.18
N GLY A 46 19.31 -5.14 17.37
CA GLY A 46 19.58 -4.24 18.49
C GLY A 46 18.60 -3.08 18.60
N ALA A 47 17.41 -3.17 17.99
CA ALA A 47 16.34 -2.19 18.18
C ALA A 47 16.00 -2.04 19.68
N GLU A 48 15.76 -0.79 20.10
CA GLU A 48 15.32 -0.53 21.48
C GLU A 48 13.90 -1.10 21.68
N GLY A 49 13.70 -1.88 22.73
CA GLY A 49 12.43 -2.55 22.96
C GLY A 49 12.32 -3.91 22.24
N ALA A 50 11.08 -4.34 22.02
CA ALA A 50 10.76 -5.55 21.25
C ALA A 50 10.77 -5.21 19.76
N ASP A 51 11.23 -6.15 18.94
CA ASP A 51 11.23 -6.01 17.48
C ASP A 51 11.10 -7.41 16.89
N LEU A 52 9.95 -7.70 16.30
CA LEU A 52 9.60 -9.02 15.77
C LEU A 52 9.59 -8.97 14.24
N ALA A 53 10.46 -9.75 13.60
CA ALA A 53 10.51 -9.84 12.14
C ALA A 53 10.42 -11.29 11.63
N ALA A 54 9.99 -11.47 10.37
CA ALA A 54 10.07 -12.74 9.67
C ALA A 54 11.44 -12.88 8.95
N GLY A 55 12.46 -13.44 9.59
CA GLY A 55 13.82 -13.48 9.02
C GLY A 55 14.04 -14.41 7.83
N ASP A 56 13.30 -15.52 7.76
CA ASP A 56 13.34 -16.41 6.59
C ASP A 56 11.99 -17.12 6.43
N LEU A 57 11.63 -17.39 5.19
CA LEU A 57 10.45 -18.18 4.83
C LEU A 57 10.94 -19.52 4.34
N SER A 58 10.81 -20.57 5.16
CA SER A 58 11.45 -21.86 4.93
C SER A 58 10.46 -23.03 5.03
N GLY A 59 10.49 -23.92 4.04
CA GLY A 59 9.61 -25.07 3.97
C GLY A 59 8.18 -24.76 3.51
N VAL A 60 7.52 -25.78 2.97
CA VAL A 60 6.14 -25.73 2.49
C VAL A 60 5.41 -26.96 3.00
N ALA A 61 4.22 -26.78 3.55
CA ALA A 61 3.26 -27.84 3.75
C ALA A 61 2.19 -27.71 2.66
N ASN A 62 2.07 -28.73 1.80
CA ASN A 62 1.03 -28.80 0.79
C ASN A 62 -0.15 -29.60 1.34
N TYR A 63 -1.37 -29.12 1.12
CA TYR A 63 -2.59 -29.77 1.55
C TYR A 63 -3.36 -30.30 0.35
N ALA A 64 -4.29 -31.22 0.57
CA ALA A 64 -5.08 -31.74 -0.54
C ALA A 64 -6.07 -30.66 -1.02
N ALA A 65 -6.09 -30.39 -2.33
CA ALA A 65 -7.09 -29.54 -2.94
C ALA A 65 -8.52 -30.08 -2.75
N VAL A 66 -9.48 -29.17 -2.59
CA VAL A 66 -10.90 -29.45 -2.37
C VAL A 66 -11.73 -28.48 -3.20
N GLU A 67 -12.64 -29.00 -4.02
CA GLU A 67 -13.65 -28.20 -4.75
C GLU A 67 -13.10 -27.03 -5.58
N GLY A 68 -11.94 -27.19 -6.21
CA GLY A 68 -11.32 -26.13 -7.03
C GLY A 68 -10.38 -25.21 -6.26
N LEU A 69 -10.29 -25.38 -4.93
CA LEU A 69 -9.38 -24.64 -4.05
C LEU A 69 -8.20 -25.52 -3.68
N ASP A 70 -7.03 -24.91 -3.56
CA ASP A 70 -5.83 -25.52 -3.02
C ASP A 70 -5.36 -24.73 -1.80
N ALA A 71 -4.49 -25.34 -0.99
CA ALA A 71 -3.93 -24.66 0.16
C ALA A 71 -2.50 -25.12 0.45
N VAL A 72 -1.70 -24.15 0.89
CA VAL A 72 -0.34 -24.39 1.36
C VAL A 72 -0.15 -23.68 2.69
N MET A 73 0.96 -23.95 3.36
CA MET A 73 1.47 -23.11 4.44
C MET A 73 2.98 -23.03 4.34
N ILE A 74 3.53 -21.90 4.75
CA ILE A 74 4.95 -21.57 4.68
C ILE A 74 5.51 -21.58 6.09
N GLY A 75 6.62 -22.29 6.31
CA GLY A 75 7.31 -22.22 7.59
C GLY A 75 8.06 -20.90 7.70
N THR A 76 8.16 -20.36 8.90
CA THR A 76 8.70 -19.01 9.12
C THR A 76 9.72 -19.04 10.23
N THR A 77 10.88 -18.43 10.00
CA THR A 77 11.83 -18.12 11.06
C THR A 77 11.51 -16.75 11.61
N PHE A 78 10.91 -16.71 12.79
CA PHE A 78 10.69 -15.48 13.54
C PHE A 78 12.01 -15.00 14.14
N CYS A 79 12.26 -13.70 14.18
CA CYS A 79 13.42 -13.08 14.79
C CYS A 79 12.97 -12.06 15.81
N ASN A 80 13.47 -12.14 17.04
CA ASN A 80 13.44 -11.02 17.97
C ASN A 80 14.72 -10.21 17.72
N LEU A 81 14.63 -9.20 16.87
CA LEU A 81 15.75 -8.30 16.55
C LEU A 81 16.00 -7.31 17.69
N GLY A 82 15.07 -7.19 18.63
CA GLY A 82 15.09 -6.23 19.70
C GLY A 82 16.04 -6.57 20.85
N THR A 83 16.00 -5.70 21.84
CA THR A 83 16.85 -5.75 23.04
C THR A 83 16.12 -6.30 24.27
N VAL A 84 14.82 -6.58 24.16
CA VAL A 84 13.99 -7.12 25.25
C VAL A 84 13.36 -8.45 24.89
N VAL A 85 12.89 -9.17 25.90
CA VAL A 85 12.19 -10.45 25.74
C VAL A 85 10.74 -10.21 25.30
N ILE A 86 10.27 -10.96 24.31
CA ILE A 86 8.87 -10.94 23.85
C ILE A 86 8.09 -12.08 24.55
N PRO A 87 6.94 -11.81 25.20
CA PRO A 87 6.09 -12.86 25.76
C PRO A 87 5.51 -13.78 24.68
N VAL A 88 5.33 -15.06 25.01
CA VAL A 88 4.63 -16.04 24.15
C VAL A 88 3.59 -16.75 25.02
N SER A 89 2.53 -16.01 25.34
CA SER A 89 1.50 -16.40 26.28
C SER A 89 0.41 -17.22 25.62
N ILE A 90 0.15 -18.42 26.16
CA ILE A 90 -1.01 -19.25 25.78
C ILE A 90 -2.27 -18.93 26.57
N THR A 91 -2.20 -17.98 27.51
CA THR A 91 -3.31 -17.61 28.41
C THR A 91 -3.71 -16.14 28.30
N SER A 92 -3.11 -15.38 27.38
CA SER A 92 -3.44 -14.00 27.05
C SER A 92 -3.13 -13.71 25.57
N ALA A 93 -3.47 -12.50 25.12
CA ALA A 93 -3.16 -11.96 23.80
C ALA A 93 -1.66 -11.64 23.58
N ASP A 94 -0.80 -11.88 24.58
CA ASP A 94 0.61 -11.48 24.53
C ASP A 94 1.45 -12.59 23.85
N HIS A 95 1.28 -12.73 22.55
CA HIS A 95 2.06 -13.66 21.74
C HIS A 95 2.21 -13.17 20.29
N PRO A 96 3.30 -13.58 19.61
CA PRO A 96 3.47 -13.35 18.20
C PRO A 96 2.33 -13.92 17.34
N LEU A 97 1.92 -13.14 16.36
CA LEU A 97 0.96 -13.48 15.33
C LEU A 97 1.66 -13.52 13.97
N ALA A 98 1.14 -14.30 13.03
CA ALA A 98 1.59 -14.26 11.64
C ALA A 98 0.47 -14.51 10.63
N THR A 99 0.48 -13.77 9.53
CA THR A 99 -0.39 -14.02 8.37
C THR A 99 0.41 -14.41 7.16
N GLN A 100 -0.20 -15.16 6.24
CA GLN A 100 0.41 -15.53 4.97
C GLN A 100 -0.47 -15.10 3.81
N ASN A 101 0.15 -14.61 2.75
CA ASN A 101 -0.51 -14.17 1.52
C ASN A 101 0.18 -14.81 0.30
N LEU A 102 -0.58 -15.02 -0.78
CA LEU A 102 -0.07 -15.50 -2.07
C LEU A 102 -0.38 -14.46 -3.15
N TYR A 103 0.63 -14.11 -3.94
CA TYR A 103 0.53 -13.15 -5.02
C TYR A 103 0.90 -13.78 -6.36
N ARG A 104 0.25 -13.32 -7.42
CA ARG A 104 0.56 -13.62 -8.81
C ARG A 104 0.98 -12.33 -9.52
N LEU A 105 2.14 -12.35 -10.15
CA LEU A 105 2.57 -11.37 -11.15
C LEU A 105 2.37 -11.98 -12.54
N SER A 106 1.39 -11.48 -13.30
CA SER A 106 1.05 -11.99 -14.64
C SER A 106 0.57 -10.84 -15.53
N ASP A 107 1.05 -10.79 -16.78
CA ASP A 107 0.67 -9.77 -17.76
C ASP A 107 0.75 -8.32 -17.23
N GLY A 108 1.79 -8.03 -16.44
CA GLY A 108 2.02 -6.71 -15.85
C GLY A 108 1.14 -6.39 -14.64
N ARG A 109 0.33 -7.33 -14.15
CA ARG A 109 -0.54 -7.18 -12.98
C ARG A 109 -0.01 -7.93 -11.78
N PHE A 110 0.04 -7.26 -10.63
CA PHE A 110 0.40 -7.84 -9.35
C PHE A 110 -0.84 -8.00 -8.48
N GLU A 111 -1.37 -9.22 -8.38
CA GLU A 111 -2.66 -9.52 -7.73
C GLU A 111 -2.45 -10.45 -6.51
N GLN A 112 -3.16 -10.16 -5.41
CA GLN A 112 -3.25 -11.11 -4.28
C GLN A 112 -4.29 -12.18 -4.59
N ILE A 113 -3.86 -13.43 -4.74
CA ILE A 113 -4.72 -14.55 -5.14
C ILE A 113 -5.04 -15.50 -3.97
N GLY A 114 -4.46 -15.26 -2.80
CA GLY A 114 -4.71 -16.09 -1.62
C GLY A 114 -4.33 -15.40 -0.32
N MET A 115 -4.98 -15.87 0.75
CA MET A 115 -4.73 -15.45 2.12
C MET A 115 -4.91 -16.62 3.07
N SER A 116 -4.26 -16.56 4.24
CA SER A 116 -4.52 -17.46 5.38
C SER A 116 -5.24 -16.74 6.52
N TRP A 117 -5.79 -17.51 7.45
CA TRP A 117 -6.03 -17.06 8.83
C TRP A 117 -4.70 -16.72 9.54
N VAL A 118 -4.80 -16.18 10.75
CA VAL A 118 -3.68 -15.75 11.57
C VAL A 118 -3.14 -16.91 12.39
N PHE A 119 -1.85 -17.22 12.26
CA PHE A 119 -1.13 -18.12 13.15
C PHE A 119 -0.88 -17.44 14.49
N ASN A 120 -1.15 -18.14 15.60
CA ASN A 120 -0.94 -17.69 16.97
C ASN A 120 0.21 -18.51 17.57
N ALA A 121 1.34 -17.88 17.85
CA ALA A 121 2.48 -18.56 18.45
C ALA A 121 2.17 -18.99 19.89
N PHE A 122 2.42 -20.27 20.21
CA PHE A 122 2.11 -20.86 21.51
C PHE A 122 3.35 -21.36 22.26
N ALA A 123 4.49 -21.47 21.57
CA ALA A 123 5.76 -21.89 22.14
C ALA A 123 6.90 -21.39 21.25
N VAL A 124 8.06 -21.11 21.84
CA VAL A 124 9.29 -20.76 21.12
C VAL A 124 10.48 -21.60 21.55
N LEU A 125 11.34 -21.92 20.59
CA LEU A 125 12.64 -22.56 20.80
C LEU A 125 13.73 -21.63 20.29
N GLY A 126 14.36 -20.89 21.22
CA GLY A 126 15.37 -19.90 20.89
C GLY A 126 16.60 -20.51 20.20
N SER A 127 16.97 -19.93 19.06
CA SER A 127 18.15 -20.24 18.26
C SER A 127 18.80 -18.92 17.76
N ASN A 128 19.91 -18.99 17.00
CA ASN A 128 20.62 -17.79 16.51
C ASN A 128 20.67 -17.74 14.96
N ALA A 129 19.61 -18.18 14.29
CA ALA A 129 19.52 -18.21 12.83
C ALA A 129 19.53 -16.80 12.22
N CYS A 130 18.96 -15.80 12.89
CA CYS A 130 18.97 -14.40 12.43
C CYS A 130 20.28 -13.65 12.78
N GLY A 131 21.24 -14.31 13.45
CA GLY A 131 22.56 -13.73 13.70
C GLY A 131 22.64 -12.63 14.77
N CYS A 132 21.56 -12.34 15.51
CA CYS A 132 21.50 -11.22 16.46
C CYS A 132 22.11 -11.47 17.85
N GLY A 133 22.83 -12.58 18.05
CA GLY A 133 23.47 -12.87 19.34
C GLY A 133 22.48 -13.34 20.40
N CYS A 134 21.67 -14.34 20.06
CA CYS A 134 20.60 -14.89 20.89
C CYS A 134 20.95 -15.03 22.37
N VAL A 135 20.11 -14.42 23.21
CA VAL A 135 20.08 -14.57 24.67
C VAL A 135 18.88 -15.46 25.05
N PRO A 136 19.06 -16.80 25.11
CA PRO A 136 17.96 -17.71 25.38
C PRO A 136 17.44 -17.57 26.81
N THR A 137 16.13 -17.67 26.98
CA THR A 137 15.45 -17.55 28.27
C THR A 137 15.32 -18.88 29.01
N GLY A 138 15.50 -20.00 28.30
CA GLY A 138 15.22 -21.35 28.82
C GLY A 138 13.72 -21.66 28.99
N SER A 139 12.84 -20.78 28.51
CA SER A 139 11.38 -20.92 28.57
C SER A 139 10.77 -20.87 27.18
N VAL A 140 9.79 -21.73 26.91
CA VAL A 140 9.02 -21.70 25.67
C VAL A 140 7.98 -20.59 25.63
N ALA A 141 7.73 -19.92 26.76
CA ALA A 141 6.77 -18.82 26.87
C ALA A 141 7.44 -17.43 26.80
N LEU A 142 8.76 -17.37 26.53
CA LEU A 142 9.55 -16.14 26.52
C LEU A 142 10.56 -16.16 25.38
N PHE A 143 10.31 -15.36 24.34
CA PHE A 143 11.17 -15.25 23.17
C PHE A 143 12.33 -14.28 23.44
N GLY A 144 13.52 -14.86 23.64
CA GLY A 144 14.71 -14.13 24.05
C GLY A 144 15.16 -13.05 23.06
N ALA A 145 15.75 -11.97 23.59
CA ALA A 145 16.34 -10.91 22.80
C ALA A 145 17.44 -11.45 21.87
N GLY A 146 17.46 -10.99 20.62
CA GLY A 146 18.38 -11.46 19.58
C GLY A 146 18.19 -12.92 19.14
N CYS A 147 17.17 -13.61 19.65
CA CYS A 147 16.93 -15.01 19.28
C CYS A 147 16.04 -15.12 18.04
N SER A 148 16.17 -16.27 17.38
CA SER A 148 15.29 -16.70 16.31
C SER A 148 14.50 -17.93 16.71
N TYR A 149 13.31 -18.08 16.14
CA TYR A 149 12.43 -19.23 16.30
C TYR A 149 11.97 -19.74 14.93
N PRO A 150 12.57 -20.83 14.40
CA PRO A 150 12.08 -21.47 13.19
C PRO A 150 10.83 -22.29 13.50
N GLU A 151 9.71 -21.89 12.92
CA GLU A 151 8.45 -22.62 12.97
C GLU A 151 8.20 -23.37 11.66
N THR A 152 7.70 -24.60 11.77
CA THR A 152 7.43 -25.45 10.61
C THR A 152 6.11 -25.08 9.93
N ALA A 153 6.07 -25.20 8.60
CA ALA A 153 4.85 -25.00 7.82
C ALA A 153 3.65 -25.83 8.32
N GLY A 154 3.90 -27.06 8.79
CA GLY A 154 2.83 -27.93 9.32
C GLY A 154 2.21 -27.43 10.62
N ILE A 155 3.01 -26.86 11.51
CA ILE A 155 2.51 -26.23 12.75
C ILE A 155 1.78 -24.93 12.41
N MET A 156 2.34 -24.10 11.52
CA MET A 156 1.66 -22.88 11.07
C MET A 156 0.28 -23.17 10.45
N GLY A 157 0.13 -24.31 9.78
CA GLY A 157 -1.15 -24.78 9.21
C GLY A 157 -2.04 -25.63 10.11
N SER A 158 -1.76 -25.68 11.41
CA SER A 158 -2.55 -26.44 12.36
C SER A 158 -3.77 -25.63 12.81
N SER A 159 -4.97 -26.21 12.67
CA SER A 159 -6.23 -25.50 12.93
C SER A 159 -6.36 -24.98 14.36
N PHE A 160 -5.74 -25.62 15.34
CA PHE A 160 -5.76 -25.16 16.73
C PHE A 160 -4.96 -23.88 16.97
N ALA A 161 -4.06 -23.52 16.05
CA ALA A 161 -3.20 -22.35 16.13
C ALA A 161 -3.64 -21.23 15.17
N LEU A 162 -4.75 -21.42 14.45
CA LEU A 162 -5.26 -20.46 13.47
C LEU A 162 -6.52 -19.77 13.99
N SER A 163 -6.60 -18.45 13.80
CA SER A 163 -7.76 -17.62 14.13
C SER A 163 -8.09 -16.62 13.02
N PRO A 164 -9.34 -16.13 12.92
CA PRO A 164 -9.71 -15.14 11.92
C PRO A 164 -8.85 -13.85 12.02
N ARG A 165 -8.54 -13.23 10.88
CA ARG A 165 -7.90 -11.91 10.81
C ARG A 165 -8.78 -10.81 11.37
N SER A 166 -10.10 -10.97 11.31
CA SER A 166 -11.07 -10.03 11.89
C SER A 166 -10.96 -9.85 13.40
N GLU A 167 -10.24 -10.73 14.10
CA GLU A 167 -10.03 -10.63 15.54
C GLU A 167 -8.76 -9.86 15.92
N VAL A 168 -7.98 -9.39 14.93
CA VAL A 168 -6.67 -8.75 15.15
C VAL A 168 -6.74 -7.28 14.76
N ASN A 169 -6.19 -6.43 15.63
CA ASN A 169 -5.87 -5.05 15.31
C ASN A 169 -4.38 -4.97 14.93
N ALA A 170 -4.09 -4.79 13.65
CA ALA A 170 -2.72 -4.83 13.13
C ALA A 170 -1.85 -3.63 13.51
N VAL A 171 -2.44 -2.51 13.93
CA VAL A 171 -1.68 -1.34 14.43
C VAL A 171 -1.07 -1.65 15.79
N THR A 172 -1.86 -2.26 16.67
CA THR A 172 -1.47 -2.56 18.05
C THR A 172 -0.87 -3.95 18.22
N GLY A 173 -0.97 -4.80 17.21
CA GLY A 173 -0.60 -6.22 17.30
C GLY A 173 -1.48 -7.05 18.22
N THR A 174 -2.57 -6.50 18.77
CA THR A 174 -3.44 -7.19 19.72
C THR A 174 -4.48 -8.05 19.02
N ASN A 175 -4.83 -9.18 19.62
CA ASN A 175 -5.93 -10.05 19.17
C ASN A 175 -7.02 -10.21 20.24
N ALA A 176 -8.21 -10.63 19.80
CA ALA A 176 -9.23 -11.12 20.72
C ALA A 176 -8.71 -12.37 21.46
N PHE A 177 -8.90 -12.40 22.79
CA PHE A 177 -8.48 -13.53 23.61
C PHE A 177 -9.60 -14.03 24.53
N PRO A 178 -9.85 -15.36 24.60
CA PRO A 178 -9.28 -16.38 23.72
C PRO A 178 -9.75 -16.18 22.28
N ALA A 179 -8.86 -16.43 21.32
CA ALA A 179 -9.18 -16.34 19.91
C ALA A 179 -10.27 -17.35 19.53
N THR A 180 -11.14 -17.01 18.57
CA THR A 180 -12.10 -17.95 18.03
C THR A 180 -11.34 -19.01 17.23
N THR A 181 -11.36 -20.23 17.73
CA THR A 181 -10.81 -21.39 17.01
C THR A 181 -11.96 -22.16 16.37
N GLY A 182 -11.85 -22.44 15.07
CA GLY A 182 -12.74 -23.35 14.36
C GLY A 182 -12.20 -24.78 14.31
N GLU A 183 -13.09 -25.76 14.08
CA GLU A 183 -12.67 -27.09 13.62
C GLU A 183 -12.63 -27.08 12.08
N ALA A 184 -11.50 -27.46 11.49
CA ALA A 184 -11.37 -27.51 10.03
C ALA A 184 -12.29 -28.60 9.48
N GLY A 185 -13.23 -28.22 8.61
CA GLY A 185 -14.10 -29.13 7.89
C GLY A 185 -13.40 -29.78 6.70
N THR A 186 -12.42 -29.09 6.10
CA THR A 186 -11.67 -29.53 4.92
C THR A 186 -10.15 -29.36 5.08
N SER A 187 -9.38 -29.90 4.13
CA SER A 187 -7.93 -29.73 4.08
C SER A 187 -7.48 -28.33 3.66
N VAL A 188 -8.37 -27.45 3.20
CA VAL A 188 -8.01 -26.08 2.80
C VAL A 188 -8.44 -25.02 3.80
N ASP A 189 -9.28 -25.37 4.79
CA ASP A 189 -9.80 -24.40 5.75
C ASP A 189 -8.69 -23.74 6.58
N PHE A 190 -8.85 -22.43 6.80
CA PHE A 190 -7.98 -21.53 7.60
C PHE A 190 -6.56 -21.33 7.05
N ARG A 191 -6.09 -22.18 6.14
CA ARG A 191 -4.72 -22.15 5.58
C ARG A 191 -4.61 -21.09 4.49
N LEU A 192 -3.40 -20.89 3.95
CA LEU A 192 -3.18 -20.04 2.77
C LEU A 192 -3.88 -20.68 1.58
N GLN A 193 -5.13 -20.29 1.38
CA GLN A 193 -6.07 -20.85 0.42
C GLN A 193 -6.08 -19.98 -0.83
N PHE A 194 -6.15 -20.62 -2.00
CA PHE A 194 -6.22 -19.97 -3.31
C PHE A 194 -6.96 -20.85 -4.31
N ALA A 195 -7.48 -20.26 -5.39
CA ALA A 195 -8.11 -21.02 -6.47
C ALA A 195 -7.03 -21.74 -7.30
N LEU A 196 -7.28 -23.01 -7.66
CA LEU A 196 -6.38 -23.78 -8.51
C LEU A 196 -6.11 -23.06 -9.84
N ASP A 197 -7.16 -22.49 -10.45
CA ASP A 197 -7.06 -21.82 -11.74
C ASP A 197 -6.10 -20.63 -11.75
N ASP A 198 -5.84 -20.01 -10.61
CA ASP A 198 -4.89 -18.90 -10.49
C ASP A 198 -3.43 -19.36 -10.46
N ALA A 199 -3.17 -20.61 -10.09
CA ALA A 199 -1.83 -21.15 -9.89
C ALA A 199 -1.45 -22.26 -10.90
N ILE A 200 -2.40 -22.76 -11.70
CA ILE A 200 -2.13 -23.75 -12.74
C ILE A 200 -1.22 -23.13 -13.81
N PRO A 201 0.00 -23.67 -14.04
CA PRO A 201 0.95 -23.07 -15.00
C PRO A 201 0.45 -23.02 -16.44
N ALA A 202 -0.41 -23.97 -16.83
CA ALA A 202 -0.98 -24.01 -18.18
C ALA A 202 -2.04 -22.93 -18.43
N LEU A 203 -2.69 -22.42 -17.37
CA LEU A 203 -3.68 -21.33 -17.45
C LEU A 203 -3.02 -19.96 -17.28
N ASN A 204 -1.84 -19.90 -16.65
CA ASN A 204 -1.12 -18.68 -16.33
C ASN A 204 0.30 -18.69 -16.93
N PRO A 205 0.44 -18.75 -18.26
CA PRO A 205 1.76 -18.81 -18.89
C PRO A 205 2.56 -17.54 -18.59
N GLY A 206 3.80 -17.71 -18.12
CA GLY A 206 4.68 -16.59 -17.80
C GLY A 206 4.41 -15.92 -16.44
N ALA A 207 3.41 -16.39 -15.68
CA ALA A 207 3.16 -15.88 -14.34
C ALA A 207 4.29 -16.25 -13.37
N SER A 208 4.61 -15.32 -12.46
CA SER A 208 5.48 -15.54 -11.31
C SER A 208 4.67 -15.45 -10.03
N TYR A 209 5.06 -16.19 -9.00
CA TYR A 209 4.31 -16.26 -7.74
C TYR A 209 5.20 -15.95 -6.55
N LEU A 210 4.61 -15.30 -5.55
CA LEU A 210 5.27 -14.86 -4.33
C LEU A 210 4.41 -15.21 -3.14
N VAL A 211 5.03 -15.75 -2.09
CA VAL A 211 4.41 -15.82 -0.76
C VAL A 211 4.95 -14.70 0.09
N GLU A 212 4.09 -14.13 0.93
CA GLU A 212 4.44 -13.12 1.92
C GLU A 212 4.05 -13.63 3.30
N VAL A 213 4.86 -13.33 4.30
CA VAL A 213 4.49 -13.46 5.71
C VAL A 213 4.64 -12.11 6.38
N MET A 214 3.60 -11.72 7.11
CA MET A 214 3.61 -10.57 8.01
C MET A 214 3.55 -11.10 9.44
N VAL A 215 4.35 -10.52 10.33
CA VAL A 215 4.32 -10.84 11.76
C VAL A 215 3.85 -9.65 12.59
N LEU A 216 3.23 -9.92 13.73
CA LEU A 216 2.72 -8.89 14.63
C LEU A 216 2.95 -9.33 16.08
N ASP A 217 3.25 -8.39 16.96
CA ASP A 217 3.26 -8.62 18.40
C ASP A 217 2.91 -7.32 19.14
N PRO A 218 2.13 -7.37 20.23
CA PRO A 218 1.78 -6.16 20.99
C PRO A 218 2.98 -5.40 21.55
N ALA A 219 4.04 -6.09 21.97
CA ALA A 219 5.23 -5.45 22.52
C ALA A 219 6.08 -4.78 21.43
N ASP A 220 6.16 -5.40 20.25
CA ASP A 220 6.80 -4.83 19.05
C ASP A 220 6.09 -3.55 18.57
N ALA A 221 4.75 -3.62 18.44
CA ALA A 221 3.93 -2.46 18.12
C ALA A 221 4.09 -1.32 19.13
N ALA A 222 4.07 -1.63 20.43
CA ALA A 222 4.26 -0.66 21.50
C ALA A 222 5.67 -0.04 21.52
N ALA A 223 6.69 -0.75 21.02
CA ALA A 223 8.05 -0.26 20.86
C ALA A 223 8.22 0.63 19.61
N GLY A 224 7.26 0.60 18.68
CA GLY A 224 7.31 1.35 17.44
C GLY A 224 8.20 0.72 16.35
N ASN A 225 8.48 -0.59 16.46
CA ASN A 225 9.38 -1.30 15.55
C ASN A 225 8.65 -2.11 14.46
N ALA A 226 7.31 -2.15 14.47
CA ALA A 226 6.49 -2.99 13.58
C ALA A 226 6.55 -2.68 12.06
N ALA A 227 7.45 -1.79 11.62
CA ALA A 227 7.58 -1.36 10.23
C ALA A 227 8.46 -2.29 9.37
N ASN A 228 9.12 -3.28 9.96
CA ASN A 228 10.01 -4.23 9.28
C ASN A 228 9.44 -5.67 9.26
N ASN A 229 8.15 -5.82 9.53
CA ASN A 229 7.53 -7.11 9.87
C ASN A 229 7.12 -7.97 8.68
N TRP A 230 7.41 -7.53 7.45
CA TRP A 230 7.04 -8.24 6.22
C TRP A 230 8.24 -8.92 5.60
N SER A 231 8.00 -10.09 5.05
CA SER A 231 8.98 -10.80 4.24
C SER A 231 8.29 -11.52 3.11
N TYR A 232 8.90 -11.53 1.93
CA TYR A 232 8.39 -12.29 0.80
C TYR A 232 9.42 -13.27 0.24
N ARG A 233 8.94 -14.29 -0.47
CA ARG A 233 9.79 -15.25 -1.19
C ARG A 233 9.07 -15.77 -2.42
N SER A 234 9.82 -16.04 -3.49
CA SER A 234 9.24 -16.67 -4.68
C SER A 234 8.75 -18.08 -4.37
N VAL A 235 7.64 -18.45 -4.99
CA VAL A 235 7.10 -19.81 -4.96
C VAL A 235 6.85 -20.29 -6.39
N GLN A 236 6.94 -21.58 -6.62
CA GLN A 236 6.65 -22.22 -7.89
C GLN A 236 5.64 -23.35 -7.68
N PHE A 237 4.81 -23.60 -8.69
CA PHE A 237 3.77 -24.62 -8.66
C PHE A 237 4.03 -25.70 -9.70
N SER A 238 3.75 -26.95 -9.33
CA SER A 238 3.83 -28.13 -10.20
C SER A 238 2.78 -29.16 -9.82
N GLY A 239 2.64 -30.24 -10.60
CA GLY A 239 1.69 -31.32 -10.33
C GLY A 239 0.44 -31.26 -11.20
N PRO A 240 -0.56 -32.13 -10.94
CA PRO A 240 -1.80 -32.15 -11.70
C PRO A 240 -2.63 -30.90 -11.45
N ALA A 241 -3.40 -30.47 -12.45
CA ALA A 241 -4.29 -29.31 -12.36
C ALA A 241 -5.40 -29.43 -11.30
N THR A 242 -5.58 -30.61 -10.71
CA THR A 242 -6.56 -30.86 -9.65
C THR A 242 -5.96 -30.85 -8.25
N ASN A 243 -4.63 -30.75 -8.11
CA ASN A 243 -3.92 -30.77 -6.82
C ASN A 243 -2.46 -30.35 -7.04
N LEU A 244 -2.14 -29.09 -6.77
CA LEU A 244 -0.82 -28.53 -7.03
C LEU A 244 0.14 -28.85 -5.88
N ASN A 245 1.43 -28.71 -6.18
CA ASN A 245 2.51 -28.75 -5.21
C ASN A 245 3.31 -27.46 -5.34
N ALA A 246 3.30 -26.67 -4.28
CA ALA A 246 4.12 -25.49 -4.13
C ALA A 246 5.50 -25.84 -3.59
N PHE A 247 6.50 -25.11 -4.06
CA PHE A 247 7.88 -25.19 -3.60
C PHE A 247 8.52 -23.81 -3.63
N LEU A 248 9.24 -23.46 -2.57
CA LEU A 248 9.93 -22.18 -2.46
C LEU A 248 11.11 -22.11 -3.43
N ALA A 249 11.27 -20.95 -4.05
CA ALA A 249 12.36 -20.63 -4.96
C ALA A 249 13.07 -19.35 -4.49
N GLY A 250 14.33 -19.18 -4.90
CA GLY A 250 15.14 -18.02 -4.48
C GLY A 250 15.39 -18.00 -2.96
N SER A 251 15.82 -16.85 -2.44
CA SER A 251 15.93 -16.59 -0.99
C SER A 251 14.75 -15.71 -0.55
N ALA A 252 14.41 -15.75 0.73
CA ALA A 252 13.48 -14.77 1.29
C ALA A 252 14.09 -13.36 1.22
N VAL A 253 13.23 -12.36 1.10
CA VAL A 253 13.57 -10.94 1.17
C VAL A 253 12.90 -10.40 2.44
N PRO A 254 13.63 -10.36 3.56
CA PRO A 254 13.06 -9.88 4.80
C PRO A 254 12.97 -8.34 4.86
N GLY A 255 12.09 -7.83 5.71
CA GLY A 255 11.86 -6.39 5.87
C GLY A 255 11.19 -5.71 4.68
N ALA A 256 10.57 -6.47 3.77
CA ALA A 256 9.93 -5.97 2.56
C ALA A 256 8.60 -6.67 2.29
N SER A 257 7.66 -5.92 1.76
CA SER A 257 6.35 -6.43 1.36
C SER A 257 6.40 -6.99 -0.07
N ALA A 258 5.52 -7.92 -0.41
CA ALA A 258 5.56 -8.58 -1.72
C ALA A 258 5.31 -7.61 -2.88
N ILE A 259 4.63 -6.48 -2.67
CA ILE A 259 4.43 -5.46 -3.70
C ILE A 259 5.75 -4.83 -4.17
N ASP A 260 6.78 -4.81 -3.32
CA ASP A 260 8.13 -4.34 -3.68
C ASP A 260 8.77 -5.25 -4.75
N ALA A 261 8.37 -6.53 -4.80
CA ALA A 261 8.80 -7.46 -5.83
C ALA A 261 8.28 -7.10 -7.23
N TRP A 262 7.16 -6.35 -7.32
CA TRP A 262 6.64 -5.89 -8.61
C TRP A 262 7.60 -4.88 -9.25
N ALA A 263 8.05 -3.88 -8.49
CA ALA A 263 9.06 -2.92 -8.95
C ALA A 263 10.44 -3.55 -9.17
N ALA A 264 10.79 -4.59 -8.40
CA ALA A 264 12.01 -5.35 -8.65
C ALA A 264 11.95 -6.14 -9.97
N ALA A 265 10.77 -6.62 -10.37
CA ALA A 265 10.56 -7.34 -11.62
C ALA A 265 10.42 -6.41 -12.83
N ASP A 266 9.87 -5.20 -12.63
CA ASP A 266 9.59 -4.24 -13.68
C ASP A 266 9.93 -2.80 -13.23
N PRO A 267 10.98 -2.18 -13.78
CA PRO A 267 11.44 -0.86 -13.36
C PRO A 267 10.50 0.29 -13.76
N GLU A 268 9.47 0.04 -14.58
CA GLU A 268 8.45 1.05 -14.90
C GLU A 268 7.36 1.16 -13.81
N VAL A 269 7.35 0.23 -12.85
CA VAL A 269 6.40 0.25 -11.73
C VAL A 269 6.86 1.29 -10.70
N VAL A 270 5.93 2.17 -10.33
CA VAL A 270 6.12 3.14 -9.25
C VAL A 270 5.47 2.60 -7.99
N VAL A 271 6.26 2.41 -6.93
CA VAL A 271 5.78 2.02 -5.60
C VAL A 271 5.97 3.20 -4.65
N ALA A 272 4.89 3.60 -3.99
CA ALA A 272 4.88 4.66 -2.99
C ALA A 272 4.12 4.20 -1.73
N SER A 273 4.57 4.63 -0.55
CA SER A 273 3.90 4.35 0.71
C SER A 273 3.43 5.63 1.39
N VAL A 274 2.40 5.52 2.22
CA VAL A 274 1.91 6.61 3.08
C VAL A 274 1.42 6.07 4.41
N ALA A 275 1.83 6.72 5.48
CA ALA A 275 1.32 6.44 6.81
C ALA A 275 0.05 7.25 7.07
N VAL A 276 -0.96 6.60 7.64
CA VAL A 276 -2.08 7.25 8.31
C VAL A 276 -1.58 7.66 9.71
N PRO A 277 -1.69 8.94 10.10
CA PRO A 277 -1.28 9.39 11.42
C PRO A 277 -1.91 8.56 12.54
N ASP A 278 -1.08 8.11 13.49
CA ASP A 278 -1.46 7.31 14.66
C ASP A 278 -2.21 5.99 14.34
N ASP A 279 -2.06 5.47 13.12
CA ASP A 279 -2.69 4.23 12.66
C ASP A 279 -1.66 3.37 11.89
N GLY A 280 -1.90 3.01 10.62
CA GLY A 280 -0.99 2.16 9.85
C GLY A 280 -0.62 2.71 8.47
N THR A 281 0.00 1.87 7.65
CA THR A 281 0.60 2.25 6.37
C THR A 281 -0.13 1.60 5.20
N PHE A 282 -0.33 2.38 4.14
CA PHE A 282 -0.73 1.90 2.82
C PHE A 282 0.44 1.96 1.85
N VAL A 283 0.46 1.04 0.88
CA VAL A 283 1.40 1.05 -0.25
C VAL A 283 0.61 0.99 -1.55
N VAL A 284 0.96 1.86 -2.50
CA VAL A 284 0.41 1.87 -3.86
C VAL A 284 1.51 1.55 -4.85
N GLY A 285 1.39 0.41 -5.53
CA GLY A 285 2.12 0.11 -6.75
C GLY A 285 1.28 0.54 -7.95
N ALA A 286 1.89 1.19 -8.95
CA ALA A 286 1.20 1.56 -10.17
C ALA A 286 2.09 1.42 -11.40
N LYS A 287 1.48 1.07 -12.52
CA LYS A 287 2.12 1.03 -13.84
C LYS A 287 1.19 1.58 -14.91
N ALA A 288 1.76 2.31 -15.86
CA ALA A 288 1.09 2.66 -17.11
C ALA A 288 1.78 1.98 -18.30
N THR A 289 1.03 1.26 -19.12
CA THR A 289 1.54 0.52 -20.28
C THR A 289 0.90 1.06 -21.56
N ALA A 290 1.73 1.42 -22.55
CA ALA A 290 1.23 1.89 -23.85
C ALA A 290 0.58 0.75 -24.64
N LEU A 291 -0.60 1.00 -25.22
CA LEU A 291 -1.33 0.02 -26.02
C LEU A 291 -0.95 0.10 -27.51
N PRO A 292 -0.89 -1.03 -28.25
CA PRO A 292 -0.55 -1.04 -29.68
C PRO A 292 -1.47 -0.19 -30.56
N GLU A 293 -2.76 -0.14 -30.22
CA GLU A 293 -3.82 0.63 -30.87
C GLU A 293 -3.86 2.11 -30.47
N GLY A 294 -2.99 2.53 -29.55
CA GLY A 294 -2.99 3.86 -28.94
C GLY A 294 -3.75 3.88 -27.61
N GLY A 295 -3.39 4.85 -26.76
CA GLY A 295 -3.86 4.90 -25.38
C GLY A 295 -2.98 4.10 -24.41
N TRP A 296 -3.43 4.03 -23.17
CA TRP A 296 -2.64 3.53 -22.04
C TRP A 296 -3.52 2.71 -21.10
N GLN A 297 -3.01 1.54 -20.70
CA GLN A 297 -3.55 0.75 -19.60
C GLN A 297 -2.86 1.17 -18.31
N TYR A 298 -3.65 1.50 -17.28
CA TYR A 298 -3.17 1.77 -15.93
C TYR A 298 -3.59 0.63 -15.02
N GLU A 299 -2.63 0.12 -14.26
CA GLU A 299 -2.82 -0.91 -13.25
C GLU A 299 -2.34 -0.35 -11.91
N TYR A 300 -3.21 -0.42 -10.90
CA TYR A 300 -2.91 -0.03 -9.52
C TYR A 300 -3.08 -1.24 -8.60
N ALA A 301 -2.14 -1.42 -7.69
CA ALA A 301 -2.19 -2.39 -6.61
C ALA A 301 -2.07 -1.61 -5.29
N VAL A 302 -3.11 -1.66 -4.46
CA VAL A 302 -3.18 -0.91 -3.19
C VAL A 302 -3.16 -1.92 -2.05
N ALA A 303 -2.06 -1.97 -1.32
CA ALA A 303 -1.89 -2.80 -0.14
C ALA A 303 -2.18 -1.99 1.13
N ASN A 304 -2.99 -2.53 2.02
CA ASN A 304 -3.05 -2.08 3.40
C ASN A 304 -2.12 -2.97 4.21
N LEU A 305 -0.98 -2.43 4.64
CA LEU A 305 -0.03 -3.21 5.42
C LEU A 305 -0.59 -3.48 6.83
N ASN A 306 -0.99 -2.43 7.55
CA ASN A 306 -1.43 -2.57 8.95
C ASN A 306 -2.44 -1.51 9.44
N SER A 307 -3.00 -0.66 8.59
CA SER A 307 -4.01 0.34 8.98
C SER A 307 -5.29 -0.34 9.49
N ASP A 308 -5.64 -0.07 10.76
CA ASP A 308 -6.91 -0.51 11.33
C ASP A 308 -8.07 0.29 10.75
N ARG A 309 -7.82 1.55 10.38
CA ARG A 309 -8.82 2.39 9.72
C ARG A 309 -9.29 1.85 8.37
N SER A 310 -8.49 1.01 7.71
CA SER A 310 -8.81 0.36 6.42
C SER A 310 -9.11 1.38 5.31
N ALA A 311 -9.24 0.95 4.05
CA ALA A 311 -9.70 1.83 2.98
C ALA A 311 -11.09 1.44 2.49
N GLY A 312 -11.96 2.44 2.33
CA GLY A 312 -13.33 2.28 1.80
C GLY A 312 -13.47 2.72 0.35
N ALA A 313 -12.51 3.49 -0.15
CA ALA A 313 -12.46 3.93 -1.54
C ALA A 313 -11.04 4.22 -2.02
N PHE A 314 -10.87 4.14 -3.34
CA PHE A 314 -9.65 4.52 -4.06
C PHE A 314 -10.03 5.44 -5.21
N ALA A 315 -9.37 6.58 -5.30
CA ALA A 315 -9.70 7.60 -6.29
C ALA A 315 -8.47 8.01 -7.10
N VAL A 316 -8.65 8.03 -8.42
CA VAL A 316 -7.63 8.37 -9.41
C VAL A 316 -8.09 9.61 -10.18
N PRO A 317 -7.24 10.66 -10.30
CA PRO A 317 -7.58 11.83 -11.10
C PRO A 317 -7.54 11.48 -12.59
N LEU A 318 -8.35 12.19 -13.36
CA LEU A 318 -8.48 12.07 -14.80
C LEU A 318 -8.50 13.46 -15.44
N PRO A 319 -7.94 13.64 -16.65
CA PRO A 319 -8.10 14.89 -17.34
C PRO A 319 -9.55 15.04 -17.85
N ILE A 320 -9.97 16.29 -18.01
CA ILE A 320 -11.28 16.62 -18.60
C ILE A 320 -11.34 16.00 -20.01
N GLY A 321 -12.44 15.31 -20.30
CA GLY A 321 -12.67 14.71 -21.62
C GLY A 321 -11.96 13.37 -21.87
N ALA A 322 -11.14 12.87 -20.93
CA ALA A 322 -10.51 11.56 -21.06
C ALA A 322 -11.55 10.48 -21.34
N THR A 323 -11.26 9.61 -22.31
CA THR A 323 -12.04 8.40 -22.55
C THR A 323 -11.56 7.30 -21.62
N LEU A 324 -12.49 6.45 -21.20
CA LEU A 324 -12.24 5.34 -20.28
C LEU A 324 -12.86 4.06 -20.85
N SER A 325 -12.12 2.97 -20.79
CA SER A 325 -12.61 1.61 -21.00
C SER A 325 -11.95 0.66 -20.01
N ASP A 326 -12.38 -0.61 -20.01
CA ASP A 326 -11.75 -1.70 -19.24
C ASP A 326 -11.55 -1.37 -17.76
N VAL A 327 -12.51 -0.64 -17.19
CA VAL A 327 -12.51 -0.29 -15.77
C VAL A 327 -12.80 -1.56 -14.99
N GLY A 328 -11.85 -1.98 -14.16
CA GLY A 328 -11.91 -3.23 -13.43
C GLY A 328 -11.46 -3.11 -11.99
N PHE A 329 -11.83 -4.11 -11.21
CA PHE A 329 -11.52 -4.29 -9.80
C PHE A 329 -11.18 -5.75 -9.56
N HIS A 330 -10.29 -6.02 -8.59
CA HIS A 330 -10.03 -7.35 -8.09
C HIS A 330 -9.60 -7.27 -6.62
N ASP A 331 -10.12 -8.16 -5.80
CA ASP A 331 -9.79 -8.35 -4.40
C ASP A 331 -9.48 -9.82 -4.09
N VAL A 332 -9.00 -10.06 -2.87
CA VAL A 332 -8.81 -11.42 -2.35
C VAL A 332 -10.09 -11.90 -1.67
N ALA A 333 -10.45 -13.17 -1.90
CA ALA A 333 -11.62 -13.75 -1.26
C ALA A 333 -11.39 -14.05 0.23
N TYR A 334 -12.23 -13.47 1.10
CA TYR A 334 -12.35 -13.89 2.48
C TYR A 334 -12.96 -15.30 2.56
N HIS A 335 -12.46 -16.14 3.46
CA HIS A 335 -12.86 -17.54 3.53
C HIS A 335 -12.94 -18.07 4.96
N SER A 336 -13.44 -19.30 5.07
CA SER A 336 -13.52 -20.07 6.31
C SER A 336 -14.30 -19.38 7.45
N GLY A 337 -15.23 -18.49 7.13
CA GLY A 337 -16.12 -17.85 8.11
C GLY A 337 -15.66 -16.48 8.60
N GLU A 338 -14.70 -15.84 7.92
CA GLU A 338 -14.48 -14.39 8.08
C GLU A 338 -15.80 -13.62 7.89
N PRO A 339 -16.06 -12.58 8.70
CA PRO A 339 -17.36 -11.92 8.75
C PRO A 339 -17.55 -10.88 7.64
N TYR A 340 -16.50 -10.56 6.89
CA TYR A 340 -16.51 -9.50 5.90
C TYR A 340 -17.30 -9.91 4.65
N ASP A 341 -18.06 -8.95 4.12
CA ASP A 341 -18.68 -9.05 2.82
C ASP A 341 -17.60 -9.08 1.73
N GLY A 342 -17.78 -9.94 0.73
CA GLY A 342 -16.90 -10.07 -0.43
C GLY A 342 -17.45 -9.37 -1.68
N ALA A 343 -18.41 -8.45 -1.53
CA ALA A 343 -18.96 -7.70 -2.66
C ALA A 343 -17.91 -6.77 -3.30
N ASP A 344 -17.68 -6.95 -4.60
CA ASP A 344 -16.77 -6.13 -5.40
C ASP A 344 -17.07 -4.63 -5.32
N TRP A 345 -16.02 -3.81 -5.39
CA TRP A 345 -16.16 -2.36 -5.39
C TRP A 345 -16.76 -1.87 -6.70
N SER A 346 -17.75 -0.99 -6.59
CA SER A 346 -18.32 -0.31 -7.75
C SER A 346 -17.44 0.87 -8.17
N SER A 347 -17.32 1.10 -9.48
CA SER A 347 -16.64 2.28 -10.02
C SER A 347 -17.63 3.35 -10.44
N THR A 348 -17.30 4.60 -10.14
CA THR A 348 -18.08 5.78 -10.49
C THR A 348 -17.15 6.86 -11.01
N ARG A 349 -17.59 7.58 -12.05
CA ARG A 349 -16.89 8.77 -12.54
C ARG A 349 -17.65 10.02 -12.11
N GLU A 350 -17.00 10.84 -11.31
CA GLU A 350 -17.53 12.14 -10.87
C GLU A 350 -16.58 13.24 -11.34
N GLY A 351 -16.97 13.94 -12.41
CA GLY A 351 -16.12 14.95 -13.04
C GLY A 351 -14.79 14.38 -13.52
N CYS A 352 -13.70 14.85 -12.90
CA CYS A 352 -12.31 14.50 -13.21
C CYS A 352 -11.76 13.40 -12.28
N VAL A 353 -12.61 12.62 -11.63
CA VAL A 353 -12.19 11.56 -10.73
C VAL A 353 -12.87 10.26 -11.13
N LEU A 354 -12.08 9.19 -11.26
CA LEU A 354 -12.57 7.82 -11.25
C LEU A 354 -12.38 7.27 -9.84
N ARG A 355 -13.47 6.83 -9.23
CA ARG A 355 -13.50 6.36 -7.85
C ARG A 355 -14.09 4.96 -7.79
N TRP A 356 -13.37 4.05 -7.15
CA TRP A 356 -13.89 2.75 -6.73
C TRP A 356 -14.23 2.80 -5.26
N ALA A 357 -15.36 2.23 -4.86
CA ALA A 357 -15.77 2.21 -3.47
C ALA A 357 -16.62 0.99 -3.12
N THR A 358 -16.49 0.55 -1.86
CA THR A 358 -17.46 -0.32 -1.19
C THR A 358 -18.56 0.52 -0.53
N LEU A 359 -19.52 -0.14 0.14
CA LEU A 359 -20.52 0.55 0.95
C LEU A 359 -19.86 1.29 2.12
N PRO A 360 -20.35 2.48 2.53
CA PRO A 360 -19.82 3.18 3.70
C PRO A 360 -19.94 2.37 4.99
N GLU A 361 -19.02 2.60 5.93
CA GLU A 361 -19.00 1.94 7.24
C GLU A 361 -20.31 2.14 8.03
N GLU A 362 -20.92 3.32 7.91
CA GLU A 362 -22.22 3.63 8.52
C GLU A 362 -23.40 2.82 7.95
N GLU A 363 -23.29 2.35 6.71
CA GLU A 363 -24.28 1.48 6.07
C GLU A 363 -24.00 0.01 6.36
N ASN A 364 -22.73 -0.40 6.25
CA ASN A 364 -22.30 -1.75 6.54
C ASN A 364 -20.86 -1.78 7.07
N ALA A 365 -20.70 -1.92 8.39
CA ALA A 365 -19.38 -2.04 9.03
C ALA A 365 -18.57 -3.28 8.57
N LEU A 366 -19.26 -4.30 8.04
CA LEU A 366 -18.68 -5.52 7.48
C LEU A 366 -18.48 -5.43 5.97
N ALA A 367 -18.71 -4.27 5.34
CA ALA A 367 -18.43 -4.06 3.93
C ALA A 367 -16.99 -4.46 3.58
N ASN A 368 -16.80 -4.72 2.29
CA ASN A 368 -15.54 -5.16 1.69
C ASN A 368 -14.47 -4.06 1.71
N ALA A 369 -14.18 -3.44 2.84
CA ALA A 369 -13.09 -2.48 2.95
C ALA A 369 -11.74 -3.19 2.75
N LEU A 370 -10.75 -2.49 2.21
CA LEU A 370 -9.37 -2.99 2.12
C LEU A 370 -8.79 -3.10 3.53
N ARG A 371 -8.85 -4.31 4.12
CA ARG A 371 -8.40 -4.61 5.48
C ARG A 371 -6.89 -4.84 5.54
N TRP A 372 -6.33 -4.78 6.74
CA TRP A 372 -4.90 -4.99 6.96
C TRP A 372 -4.40 -6.33 6.39
N GLY A 373 -3.14 -6.34 5.95
CA GLY A 373 -2.50 -7.51 5.34
C GLY A 373 -3.16 -7.99 4.04
N THR A 374 -3.92 -7.14 3.35
CA THR A 374 -4.55 -7.45 2.05
C THR A 374 -4.22 -6.39 0.99
N LEU A 375 -4.41 -6.75 -0.29
CA LEU A 375 -4.13 -5.92 -1.47
C LEU A 375 -5.26 -6.03 -2.48
N TYR A 376 -5.79 -4.88 -2.92
CA TYR A 376 -6.79 -4.78 -3.98
C TYR A 376 -6.21 -4.14 -5.24
N ASN A 377 -6.77 -4.48 -6.39
CA ASN A 377 -6.33 -4.00 -7.68
C ASN A 377 -7.42 -3.15 -8.35
N PHE A 378 -6.98 -2.07 -8.99
CA PHE A 378 -7.83 -1.17 -9.75
C PHE A 378 -7.20 -0.96 -11.12
N ARG A 379 -8.00 -1.05 -12.18
CA ARG A 379 -7.50 -0.95 -13.56
C ARG A 379 -8.40 -0.11 -14.44
N LEU A 380 -7.80 0.59 -15.40
CA LEU A 380 -8.51 1.37 -16.41
C LEU A 380 -7.67 1.47 -17.68
N THR A 381 -8.33 1.60 -18.82
CA THR A 381 -7.72 2.05 -20.07
C THR A 381 -8.14 3.49 -20.34
N SER A 382 -7.21 4.36 -20.74
CA SER A 382 -7.50 5.75 -21.10
C SER A 382 -6.66 6.22 -22.30
N ASP A 383 -7.20 7.17 -23.06
CA ASP A 383 -6.46 7.90 -24.09
C ASP A 383 -5.43 8.88 -23.51
N ALA A 384 -5.60 9.29 -22.26
CA ALA A 384 -4.68 10.19 -21.58
C ALA A 384 -3.31 9.53 -21.34
N ARG A 385 -2.24 10.28 -21.64
CA ARG A 385 -0.86 9.85 -21.40
C ARG A 385 -0.53 9.81 -19.90
N PRO A 386 0.38 8.93 -19.46
CA PRO A 386 0.79 8.87 -18.07
C PRO A 386 1.62 10.09 -17.70
N ALA A 387 1.31 10.68 -16.57
CA ALA A 387 2.14 11.70 -15.93
C ALA A 387 2.10 11.53 -14.40
N PRO A 388 3.06 12.10 -13.66
CA PRO A 388 2.99 12.13 -12.20
C PRO A 388 1.74 12.86 -11.71
N GLY A 389 1.07 12.30 -10.72
CA GLY A 389 -0.08 12.91 -10.05
C GLY A 389 -0.37 12.23 -8.71
N SER A 390 -1.37 12.71 -7.97
CA SER A 390 -1.76 12.13 -6.69
C SER A 390 -3.06 11.33 -6.78
N VAL A 391 -3.03 10.13 -6.19
CA VAL A 391 -4.22 9.30 -5.94
C VAL A 391 -4.64 9.44 -4.48
N ARG A 392 -5.91 9.14 -4.18
CA ARG A 392 -6.42 9.09 -2.79
C ARG A 392 -6.78 7.68 -2.38
N VAL A 393 -6.34 7.33 -1.18
CA VAL A 393 -6.89 6.21 -0.39
C VAL A 393 -7.82 6.82 0.64
N GLU A 394 -9.12 6.63 0.47
CA GLU A 394 -10.15 7.14 1.38
C GLU A 394 -10.41 6.12 2.49
N LEU A 395 -10.30 6.55 3.73
CA LEU A 395 -10.32 5.66 4.89
C LEU A 395 -11.75 5.20 5.20
N PHE A 396 -11.88 3.92 5.54
CA PHE A 396 -13.18 3.29 5.78
C PHE A 396 -13.75 3.68 7.15
N LYS A 397 -12.95 3.50 8.22
CA LYS A 397 -13.36 3.91 9.56
C LYS A 397 -13.24 5.44 9.71
N PRO A 398 -14.20 6.10 10.37
CA PRO A 398 -14.23 7.55 10.51
C PRO A 398 -13.02 8.07 11.30
N GLY A 399 -12.66 9.35 11.08
CA GLY A 399 -11.54 10.02 11.74
C GLY A 399 -10.80 10.98 10.81
N GLU A 400 -9.88 11.76 11.38
CA GLU A 400 -9.01 12.67 10.62
C GLU A 400 -7.58 12.11 10.50
N PRO A 401 -6.95 12.16 9.32
CA PRO A 401 -7.54 12.63 8.06
C PRO A 401 -8.59 11.65 7.51
N ALA A 402 -9.53 12.10 6.70
CA ALA A 402 -10.52 11.21 6.05
C ALA A 402 -9.92 10.38 4.89
N PHE A 403 -8.79 10.82 4.36
CA PHE A 403 -8.06 10.15 3.28
C PHE A 403 -6.57 10.46 3.39
N VAL A 404 -5.76 9.65 2.71
CA VAL A 404 -4.33 9.91 2.49
C VAL A 404 -4.04 10.00 0.99
N GLU A 405 -3.04 10.80 0.62
CA GLU A 405 -2.64 11.01 -0.77
C GLU A 405 -1.23 10.45 -1.02
N LEU A 406 -1.04 9.85 -2.20
CA LEU A 406 0.27 9.37 -2.66
C LEU A 406 0.52 9.86 -4.08
N THR A 407 1.76 10.27 -4.37
CA THR A 407 2.19 10.58 -5.73
C THR A 407 2.54 9.28 -6.47
N THR A 408 1.98 9.10 -7.65
CA THR A 408 2.23 7.96 -8.53
C THR A 408 1.98 8.34 -10.00
N VAL A 409 2.02 7.38 -10.91
CA VAL A 409 1.62 7.57 -12.30
C VAL A 409 0.09 7.55 -12.43
N VAL A 410 -0.49 8.57 -13.06
CA VAL A 410 -1.94 8.70 -13.29
C VAL A 410 -2.23 9.17 -14.72
N PRO A 411 -3.46 9.01 -15.24
CA PRO A 411 -3.84 9.55 -16.55
C PRO A 411 -3.79 11.08 -16.52
N GLY A 412 -3.00 11.68 -17.41
CA GLY A 412 -2.88 13.13 -17.58
C GLY A 412 -2.14 13.88 -16.46
N GLY A 413 -1.86 13.26 -15.31
CA GLY A 413 -1.28 13.92 -14.15
C GLY A 413 -2.33 14.60 -13.25
N GLY A 414 -1.87 15.41 -12.29
CA GLY A 414 -2.73 16.20 -11.40
C GLY A 414 -3.15 15.49 -10.11
N ALA A 415 -4.02 16.11 -9.33
CA ALA A 415 -4.46 15.62 -8.01
C ALA A 415 -5.97 15.35 -7.98
N VAL A 416 -6.42 14.38 -7.17
CA VAL A 416 -7.86 14.12 -6.97
C VAL A 416 -8.56 15.40 -6.48
N GLY A 417 -9.74 15.73 -7.02
CA GLY A 417 -10.48 16.93 -6.65
C GLY A 417 -9.94 18.26 -7.23
N ALA A 418 -8.76 18.25 -7.85
CA ALA A 418 -8.36 19.30 -8.78
C ALA A 418 -9.01 19.00 -10.14
N CYS A 419 -10.29 19.35 -10.29
CA CYS A 419 -10.93 19.37 -11.60
C CYS A 419 -10.38 20.54 -12.40
N GLY A 420 -9.17 20.37 -12.92
CA GLY A 420 -8.39 21.33 -13.67
C GLY A 420 -6.92 21.21 -13.29
N ALA A 421 -5.96 21.01 -14.19
CA ALA A 421 -5.93 20.40 -15.51
C ALA A 421 -4.44 20.10 -15.77
N VAL A 422 -4.11 19.30 -16.79
CA VAL A 422 -2.76 19.37 -17.40
C VAL A 422 -2.38 20.83 -17.73
N ALA A 423 -3.41 21.66 -17.96
CA ALA A 423 -3.33 23.08 -18.30
C ALA A 423 -3.52 24.08 -17.15
N ASP A 424 -3.68 23.64 -15.89
CA ASP A 424 -3.59 24.53 -14.71
C ASP A 424 -2.10 24.64 -14.37
N LEU A 425 -1.43 25.53 -15.08
CA LEU A 425 0.01 25.68 -15.10
C LEU A 425 0.53 26.50 -13.93
N ASP A 426 -0.32 27.29 -13.28
CA ASP A 426 0.04 28.04 -12.07
C ASP A 426 -0.46 27.42 -10.76
N GLY A 427 -1.29 26.38 -10.84
CA GLY A 427 -1.77 25.58 -9.73
C GLY A 427 -2.83 26.28 -8.89
N ASP A 428 -3.52 27.29 -9.44
CA ASP A 428 -4.54 28.06 -8.73
C ASP A 428 -5.93 27.37 -8.68
N GLY A 429 -6.06 26.22 -9.33
CA GLY A 429 -7.28 25.42 -9.40
C GLY A 429 -8.23 25.85 -10.52
N ALA A 430 -7.82 26.76 -11.39
CA ALA A 430 -8.53 27.18 -12.60
C ALA A 430 -7.61 27.09 -13.82
N VAL A 431 -8.22 27.03 -15.02
CA VAL A 431 -7.51 27.17 -16.29
C VAL A 431 -8.01 28.44 -16.95
N ASN A 432 -7.20 29.49 -16.87
CA ASN A 432 -7.60 30.83 -17.25
C ASN A 432 -6.45 31.61 -17.93
N GLY A 433 -6.58 32.94 -17.98
CA GLY A 433 -5.60 33.82 -18.59
C GLY A 433 -4.19 33.73 -17.97
N SER A 434 -4.10 33.33 -16.70
CA SER A 434 -2.83 33.15 -16.00
C SER A 434 -2.07 31.94 -16.57
N ASP A 435 -2.74 30.80 -16.75
CA ASP A 435 -2.16 29.60 -17.34
C ASP A 435 -1.76 29.81 -18.79
N LEU A 436 -2.61 30.50 -19.56
CA LEU A 436 -2.28 30.90 -20.93
C LEU A 436 -1.00 31.74 -20.95
N GLY A 437 -0.81 32.60 -19.96
CA GLY A 437 0.42 33.37 -19.78
C GLY A 437 1.65 32.47 -19.54
N VAL A 438 1.52 31.45 -18.70
CA VAL A 438 2.59 30.46 -18.44
C VAL A 438 2.92 29.68 -19.71
N LEU A 439 1.92 29.21 -20.45
CA LEU A 439 2.09 28.46 -21.69
C LEU A 439 2.81 29.29 -22.76
N LEU A 440 2.34 30.51 -23.02
CA LEU A 440 2.94 31.40 -24.01
C LEU A 440 4.36 31.85 -23.60
N GLY A 441 4.64 31.93 -22.30
CA GLY A 441 5.98 32.21 -21.78
C GLY A 441 6.99 31.09 -22.05
N ALA A 442 6.52 29.86 -22.21
CA ALA A 442 7.32 28.67 -22.48
C ALA A 442 7.41 28.28 -23.97
N TRP A 443 6.82 29.07 -24.88
CA TRP A 443 6.68 28.73 -26.30
C TRP A 443 8.01 28.38 -26.98
N GLY A 444 8.07 27.21 -27.62
CA GLY A 444 9.24 26.72 -28.34
C GLY A 444 9.80 25.39 -27.83
N PRO A 445 11.05 25.03 -28.18
CA PRO A 445 11.62 23.72 -27.90
C PRO A 445 11.70 23.40 -26.40
N CYS A 446 11.38 22.16 -26.05
CA CYS A 446 11.29 21.68 -24.68
C CYS A 446 12.30 20.53 -24.45
N PRO A 447 13.56 20.84 -24.10
CA PRO A 447 14.64 19.83 -24.09
C PRO A 447 14.62 18.86 -22.90
N ARG A 448 13.72 19.03 -21.90
CA ARG A 448 13.56 18.12 -20.75
C ARG A 448 12.11 18.11 -20.23
N ALA A 449 11.43 16.97 -20.35
CA ALA A 449 10.04 16.77 -19.92
C ALA A 449 9.78 17.14 -18.44
N ALA A 450 10.74 16.91 -17.54
CA ALA A 450 10.59 17.20 -16.11
C ALA A 450 10.63 18.70 -15.72
N THR A 451 10.92 19.61 -16.66
CA THR A 451 11.07 21.05 -16.38
C THR A 451 10.15 21.95 -17.19
N CYS A 452 9.24 21.36 -17.95
CA CYS A 452 8.54 22.04 -19.02
C CYS A 452 7.05 21.72 -18.91
N ILE A 453 6.46 22.30 -17.87
CA ILE A 453 5.07 22.06 -17.47
C ILE A 453 4.05 22.44 -18.55
N ALA A 454 4.45 23.25 -19.53
CA ALA A 454 3.62 23.75 -20.62
C ALA A 454 3.61 22.87 -21.89
N ASP A 455 4.43 21.81 -21.96
CA ASP A 455 4.36 20.78 -23.03
C ASP A 455 3.28 19.76 -22.63
N LEU A 456 2.03 20.14 -22.90
CA LEU A 456 0.82 19.43 -22.50
C LEU A 456 0.60 18.15 -23.30
N ASP A 457 1.11 18.06 -24.53
CA ASP A 457 0.99 16.89 -25.38
C ASP A 457 2.21 15.95 -25.37
N GLY A 458 3.32 16.40 -24.77
CA GLY A 458 4.56 15.66 -24.59
C GLY A 458 5.40 15.53 -25.86
N SER A 459 5.23 16.43 -26.82
CA SER A 459 5.88 16.37 -28.14
C SER A 459 7.34 16.82 -28.13
N GLY A 460 7.84 17.38 -27.03
CA GLY A 460 9.17 17.97 -26.93
C GLY A 460 9.23 19.42 -27.41
N GLY A 461 8.08 20.09 -27.51
CA GLY A 461 7.97 21.52 -27.77
C GLY A 461 6.63 22.06 -27.27
N VAL A 462 6.62 23.32 -26.84
CA VAL A 462 5.40 24.06 -26.49
C VAL A 462 4.94 24.84 -27.72
N ASP A 463 3.81 24.45 -28.32
CA ASP A 463 3.27 25.05 -29.53
C ASP A 463 1.73 25.14 -29.56
N GLY A 464 1.19 25.25 -30.78
CA GLY A 464 -0.25 25.40 -31.00
C GLY A 464 -1.08 24.19 -30.56
N ALA A 465 -0.48 22.99 -30.49
CA ALA A 465 -1.14 21.81 -29.96
C ALA A 465 -1.41 21.95 -28.46
N ASP A 466 -0.42 22.40 -27.69
CA ASP A 466 -0.56 22.67 -26.25
C ASP A 466 -1.55 23.79 -25.98
N LEU A 467 -1.50 24.87 -26.77
CA LEU A 467 -2.50 25.94 -26.67
C LEU A 467 -3.92 25.41 -26.89
N GLY A 468 -4.10 24.48 -27.82
CA GLY A 468 -5.38 23.81 -28.05
C GLY A 468 -5.86 23.02 -26.83
N LEU A 469 -4.95 22.28 -26.18
CA LEU A 469 -5.25 21.53 -24.94
C LEU A 469 -5.59 22.46 -23.78
N LEU A 470 -4.88 23.58 -23.63
CA LEU A 470 -5.17 24.58 -22.60
C LEU A 470 -6.54 25.22 -22.79
N LEU A 471 -6.85 25.67 -24.01
CA LEU A 471 -8.14 26.28 -24.30
C LEU A 471 -9.30 25.29 -24.20
N ALA A 472 -9.07 24.01 -24.50
CA ALA A 472 -10.06 22.97 -24.30
C ALA A 472 -10.37 22.72 -22.81
N ALA A 473 -9.43 23.01 -21.92
CA ALA A 473 -9.56 22.88 -20.48
C ALA A 473 -10.01 24.18 -19.78
N TRP A 474 -10.32 25.26 -20.53
CA TRP A 474 -10.62 26.58 -19.97
C TRP A 474 -11.80 26.58 -18.98
N THR A 475 -11.58 27.12 -17.78
CA THR A 475 -12.61 27.14 -16.71
C THR A 475 -13.17 28.53 -16.39
N GLY A 476 -12.54 29.62 -16.87
CA GLY A 476 -13.10 30.97 -16.69
C GLY A 476 -12.07 32.08 -16.72
#